data_AF-A0A2Z5UQV2-F1
#
_entry.id   AF-A0A2Z5UQV2-F1
#
_cell.length_a   1.000
_cell.length_b   1.000
_cell.length_c   1.000
_cell.angle_alpha   90.00
_cell.angle_beta   90.00
_cell.angle_gamma   90.00
#
_symmetry.space_group_name_H-M   'P 1'
#
loop_
_entity.id
_entity.type
_entity.pdbx_description
1 polymer ?
#
loop_
_entity_poly.entity_id
_entity_poly.type
_entity_poly.pdbx_seq_one_letter_code
_entity_poly.pdbx_strand_id
1 'polypeptide(L)'
;MSRILNVASVAAVGMTAATMLLLAEPGFASDLAADANLPAITLPGAAAPEAQKADLPTEAELPVEEQGDPERDAAPESENTPPVTAASLAALVAATPKPATIDGELRCLAGAVYFESRGESLPGQLAVAHVVINRARSGRFPASLCGVVHQKRQFSFVRGGRMPAIREGAQWDTAVAIAQIALDGSWKNHAPGALFFHARYVSPGWRKTRIAQIDNHIFYR
;
A
#
# COMPACT_ATOMS: atom_id res chain seq x y z
N MET A 1 3.92 35.81 -63.10
CA MET A 1 4.71 35.49 -64.29
C MET A 1 5.96 34.74 -63.84
N SER A 2 6.17 33.54 -64.41
CA SER A 2 7.36 32.65 -64.44
C SER A 2 8.02 32.26 -63.11
N ARG A 3 7.92 31.01 -62.60
CA ARG A 3 8.40 29.69 -63.12
C ARG A 3 9.89 29.69 -63.50
N ILE A 4 10.71 28.94 -62.77
CA ILE A 4 11.80 28.08 -63.28
C ILE A 4 11.94 26.87 -62.33
N LEU A 5 11.95 25.69 -62.95
CA LEU A 5 12.11 24.34 -62.41
C LEU A 5 13.52 23.84 -62.77
N ASN A 6 14.12 22.99 -61.93
CA ASN A 6 15.14 21.97 -62.26
C ASN A 6 14.77 20.76 -61.36
N VAL A 7 14.18 19.63 -61.77
CA VAL A 7 14.46 18.56 -62.76
C VAL A 7 15.66 17.65 -62.43
N ALA A 8 15.31 16.52 -61.79
CA ALA A 8 15.61 15.11 -62.07
C ALA A 8 17.00 14.45 -61.86
N SER A 9 16.98 13.34 -61.11
CA SER A 9 17.46 11.97 -61.46
C SER A 9 17.09 11.06 -60.25
N VAL A 10 16.11 10.15 -60.25
CA VAL A 10 15.81 8.92 -61.03
C VAL A 10 16.88 7.82 -60.94
N ALA A 11 16.55 6.75 -60.20
CA ALA A 11 16.88 5.32 -60.37
C ALA A 11 16.89 4.63 -58.98
N ALA A 12 16.35 3.44 -58.71
CA ALA A 12 15.65 2.45 -59.51
C ALA A 12 14.80 1.56 -58.56
N VAL A 13 13.70 1.06 -59.12
CA VAL A 13 12.75 0.11 -58.53
C VAL A 13 13.37 -1.29 -58.49
N GLY A 14 13.19 -2.00 -57.38
CA GLY A 14 13.48 -3.43 -57.26
C GLY A 14 12.34 -4.15 -56.56
N MET A 15 11.35 -4.57 -57.34
CA MET A 15 10.26 -5.48 -56.96
C MET A 15 10.79 -6.92 -56.95
N THR A 16 10.59 -7.66 -55.86
CA THR A 16 10.49 -9.13 -55.89
C THR A 16 9.40 -9.60 -54.94
N ALA A 17 8.20 -9.78 -55.50
CA ALA A 17 7.17 -10.64 -54.96
C ALA A 17 7.15 -11.93 -55.80
N ALA A 18 7.37 -13.08 -55.18
CA ALA A 18 7.06 -14.39 -55.77
C ALA A 18 6.75 -15.42 -54.67
N THR A 19 5.50 -15.83 -54.70
CA THR A 19 4.75 -16.93 -54.07
C THR A 19 5.34 -18.35 -54.20
N MET A 20 5.19 -19.18 -53.15
CA MET A 20 4.83 -20.62 -53.16
C MET A 20 4.34 -20.98 -51.72
N LEU A 21 3.06 -21.21 -51.43
CA LEU A 21 2.12 -22.31 -51.74
C LEU A 21 2.46 -23.68 -51.08
N LEU A 22 1.65 -24.01 -50.05
CA LEU A 22 1.20 -25.33 -49.56
C LEU A 22 2.21 -26.38 -49.06
N LEU A 23 2.19 -26.64 -47.75
CA LEU A 23 1.92 -27.98 -47.19
C LEU A 23 1.11 -27.82 -45.89
N ALA A 24 -0.18 -28.11 -45.96
CA ALA A 24 -1.01 -28.39 -44.80
C ALA A 24 -1.02 -29.91 -44.60
N GLU A 25 -0.52 -30.39 -43.47
CA GLU A 25 -0.71 -31.78 -43.08
C GLU A 25 -1.96 -31.90 -42.20
N PRO A 26 -2.91 -32.80 -42.53
CA PRO A 26 -3.98 -33.18 -41.62
C PRO A 26 -3.46 -34.28 -40.70
N GLY A 27 -3.10 -33.88 -39.46
CA GLY A 27 -2.81 -34.81 -38.38
C GLY A 27 -4.09 -35.32 -37.72
N PHE A 28 -4.32 -36.62 -37.90
CA PHE A 28 -5.43 -37.45 -37.45
C PHE A 28 -5.96 -37.23 -36.02
N ALA A 29 -7.28 -37.34 -35.90
CA ALA A 29 -7.99 -37.60 -34.65
C ALA A 29 -7.76 -39.04 -34.17
N SER A 30 -7.68 -39.27 -32.85
CA SER A 30 -8.22 -40.45 -32.16
C SER A 30 -8.22 -40.26 -30.65
N ASP A 31 -9.29 -40.78 -30.06
CA ASP A 31 -9.70 -40.84 -28.66
C ASP A 31 -8.63 -41.21 -27.63
N LEU A 32 -8.69 -40.55 -26.47
CA LEU A 32 -8.52 -41.20 -25.16
C LEU A 32 -9.56 -40.65 -24.18
N ALA A 33 -10.72 -41.29 -24.19
CA ALA A 33 -11.54 -41.45 -23.00
C ALA A 33 -10.95 -42.58 -22.15
N ALA A 34 -10.52 -42.24 -20.93
CA ALA A 34 -10.22 -43.09 -19.74
C ALA A 34 -9.26 -42.27 -18.86
N ASP A 35 -9.40 -42.00 -17.58
CA ASP A 35 -10.25 -42.52 -16.51
C ASP A 35 -10.48 -41.36 -15.53
N ALA A 36 -11.71 -40.83 -15.46
CA ALA A 36 -12.10 -39.93 -14.37
C ALA A 36 -12.57 -40.78 -13.18
N ASN A 37 -11.66 -41.47 -12.51
CA ASN A 37 -11.93 -42.10 -11.22
C ASN A 37 -11.59 -41.12 -10.09
N LEU A 38 -12.44 -40.11 -9.91
CA LEU A 38 -12.40 -39.27 -8.70
C LEU A 38 -13.18 -40.00 -7.60
N PRO A 39 -12.56 -40.32 -6.45
CA PRO A 39 -13.32 -40.82 -5.32
C PRO A 39 -14.28 -39.73 -4.83
N ALA A 40 -15.57 -40.04 -4.82
CA ALA A 40 -16.57 -39.22 -4.16
C ALA A 40 -16.27 -39.23 -2.66
N ILE A 41 -15.74 -38.11 -2.14
CA ILE A 41 -15.65 -37.88 -0.70
C ILE A 41 -17.08 -37.63 -0.20
N THR A 42 -17.71 -38.68 0.30
CA THR A 42 -18.95 -38.60 1.07
C THR A 42 -18.62 -38.02 2.44
N LEU A 43 -18.91 -36.73 2.63
CA LEU A 43 -18.92 -36.11 3.94
C LEU A 43 -20.16 -36.61 4.71
N PRO A 44 -20.01 -37.23 5.89
CA PRO A 44 -21.13 -37.47 6.79
C PRO A 44 -21.75 -36.15 7.21
N GLY A 45 -23.08 -36.08 7.16
CA GLY A 45 -23.87 -34.90 7.50
C GLY A 45 -23.50 -34.36 8.88
N ALA A 46 -23.15 -33.08 8.92
CA ALA A 46 -23.05 -32.32 10.15
C ALA A 46 -24.45 -32.19 10.75
N ALA A 47 -24.76 -33.04 11.72
CA ALA A 47 -25.87 -32.82 12.64
C ALA A 47 -25.52 -31.60 13.49
N ALA A 48 -26.28 -30.52 13.31
CA ALA A 48 -26.25 -29.36 14.19
C ALA A 48 -26.84 -29.76 15.55
N PRO A 49 -26.15 -29.53 16.67
CA PRO A 49 -26.81 -29.47 17.96
C PRO A 49 -27.45 -28.09 18.14
N GLU A 50 -28.71 -28.13 18.58
CA GLU A 50 -29.60 -27.02 18.84
C GLU A 50 -29.01 -25.99 19.82
N ALA A 51 -29.35 -24.73 19.56
CA ALA A 51 -29.09 -23.60 20.44
C ALA A 51 -29.92 -23.75 21.73
N GLN A 52 -29.24 -24.03 22.84
CA GLN A 52 -29.86 -23.99 24.16
C GLN A 52 -29.77 -22.55 24.70
N LYS A 53 -30.94 -21.91 24.81
CA LYS A 53 -31.10 -20.65 25.56
C LYS A 53 -30.72 -20.88 27.01
N ALA A 54 -29.78 -20.11 27.52
CA ALA A 54 -29.54 -19.95 28.94
C ALA A 54 -30.05 -18.56 29.35
N ASP A 55 -31.03 -18.58 30.25
CA ASP A 55 -31.72 -17.45 30.83
C ASP A 55 -30.80 -16.63 31.77
N LEU A 56 -31.03 -15.31 31.79
CA LEU A 56 -30.52 -14.37 32.77
C LEU A 56 -31.32 -14.43 34.09
N PRO A 57 -30.63 -14.26 35.22
CA PRO A 57 -31.09 -13.38 36.31
C PRO A 57 -29.99 -12.33 36.58
N THR A 58 -30.18 -11.00 36.54
CA THR A 58 -31.03 -10.10 37.35
C THR A 58 -30.89 -10.28 38.87
N GLU A 59 -30.67 -9.14 39.55
CA GLU A 59 -30.51 -8.87 40.99
C GLU A 59 -29.08 -9.06 41.55
N ALA A 60 -28.52 -8.18 42.39
CA ALA A 60 -29.01 -6.95 43.02
C ALA A 60 -27.82 -6.06 43.38
N GLU A 61 -28.07 -4.76 43.35
CA GLU A 61 -27.21 -3.68 43.82
C GLU A 61 -27.42 -3.52 45.33
N LEU A 62 -26.35 -3.51 46.14
CA LEU A 62 -26.32 -2.78 47.42
C LEU A 62 -24.88 -2.35 47.78
N PRO A 63 -24.71 -1.17 48.40
CA PRO A 63 -23.42 -0.52 48.60
C PRO A 63 -22.83 -0.85 49.97
N VAL A 64 -21.49 -0.88 50.07
CA VAL A 64 -20.80 -0.82 51.37
C VAL A 64 -19.66 0.19 51.24
N GLU A 65 -19.77 1.24 52.06
CA GLU A 65 -18.76 2.27 52.30
C GLU A 65 -17.49 1.66 52.93
N GLU A 66 -16.32 2.12 52.49
CA GLU A 66 -15.06 1.83 53.18
C GLU A 66 -14.34 3.14 53.50
N GLN A 67 -14.30 3.49 54.78
CA GLN A 67 -13.43 4.51 55.35
C GLN A 67 -12.29 3.82 56.09
N GLY A 68 -11.04 4.13 55.71
CA GLY A 68 -9.83 3.65 56.37
C GLY A 68 -8.56 4.19 55.73
N ASP A 69 -8.16 5.41 56.12
CA ASP A 69 -6.80 5.96 56.02
C ASP A 69 -5.84 5.25 57.01
N PRO A 70 -4.49 5.44 57.00
CA PRO A 70 -3.57 5.86 55.95
C PRO A 70 -2.29 4.96 55.86
N GLU A 71 -1.39 5.34 54.94
CA GLU A 71 0.07 5.12 54.96
C GLU A 71 0.64 3.77 54.46
N ARG A 72 1.21 3.82 53.25
CA ARG A 72 2.37 3.02 52.85
C ARG A 72 3.04 3.58 51.59
N ASP A 73 4.23 4.15 51.83
CA ASP A 73 5.45 4.08 51.02
C ASP A 73 5.41 4.40 49.52
N ALA A 74 6.16 5.46 49.21
CA ALA A 74 6.67 5.88 47.91
C ALA A 74 6.87 4.73 46.89
N ALA A 75 6.03 4.73 45.86
CA ALA A 75 6.35 4.17 44.55
C ALA A 75 6.81 5.32 43.63
N PRO A 76 7.85 5.12 42.80
CA PRO A 76 8.46 6.20 42.05
C PRO A 76 7.46 6.77 41.03
N GLU A 77 7.43 8.10 40.98
CA GLU A 77 6.74 8.89 39.98
C GLU A 77 7.02 8.33 38.59
N SER A 78 5.96 7.86 37.94
CA SER A 78 5.95 7.66 36.50
C SER A 78 6.35 9.00 35.88
N GLU A 79 7.55 9.06 35.33
CA GLU A 79 8.07 10.23 34.63
C GLU A 79 7.10 10.57 33.49
N ASN A 80 6.23 11.53 33.77
CA ASN A 80 5.39 12.21 32.83
C ASN A 80 6.31 13.06 31.94
N THR A 81 7.00 12.39 31.00
CA THR A 81 7.83 13.06 30.00
C THR A 81 6.89 13.86 29.11
N PRO A 82 6.94 15.21 29.11
CA PRO A 82 6.08 16.00 28.25
C PRO A 82 6.35 15.62 26.79
N PRO A 83 5.34 15.62 25.90
CA PRO A 83 5.55 15.32 24.50
C PRO A 83 6.57 16.32 23.96
N VAL A 84 7.68 15.80 23.45
CA VAL A 84 8.69 16.61 22.77
C VAL A 84 8.01 17.26 21.57
N THR A 85 7.57 18.52 21.70
CA THR A 85 7.00 19.26 20.58
C THR A 85 8.16 19.60 19.66
N ALA A 86 8.45 18.71 18.70
CA ALA A 86 9.52 18.92 17.74
C ALA A 86 9.29 20.26 17.00
N ALA A 87 10.31 21.11 16.98
CA ALA A 87 10.22 22.44 16.36
C ALA A 87 10.05 22.39 14.83
N SER A 88 10.35 21.25 14.20
CA SER A 88 10.17 21.00 12.77
C SER A 88 10.03 19.50 12.49
N LEU A 89 9.49 19.15 11.31
CA LEU A 89 9.41 17.76 10.87
C LEU A 89 10.81 17.13 10.73
N ALA A 90 11.81 17.92 10.33
CA ALA A 90 13.19 17.44 10.23
C ALA A 90 13.76 17.09 11.61
N ALA A 91 13.51 17.92 12.62
CA ALA A 91 13.89 17.64 13.99
C ALA A 91 13.16 16.40 14.54
N LEU A 92 11.88 16.24 14.22
CA LEU A 92 11.11 15.05 14.61
C LEU A 92 11.69 13.78 13.98
N VAL A 93 11.92 13.79 12.66
CA VAL A 93 12.54 12.66 11.94
C VAL A 93 13.91 12.30 12.51
N ALA A 94 14.74 13.30 12.83
CA ALA A 94 16.05 13.06 13.44
C ALA A 94 15.93 12.50 14.87
N ALA A 95 14.88 12.86 15.60
CA ALA A 95 14.61 12.40 16.96
C ALA A 95 13.86 11.05 17.01
N THR A 96 13.31 10.57 15.89
CA THR A 96 12.61 9.28 15.81
C THR A 96 13.62 8.17 15.51
N PRO A 97 14.01 7.34 16.50
CA PRO A 97 14.96 6.26 16.26
C PRO A 97 14.35 5.18 15.36
N LYS A 98 15.20 4.53 14.56
CA LYS A 98 14.82 3.27 13.90
C LYS A 98 14.70 2.17 14.96
N PRO A 99 13.58 1.44 15.04
CA PRO A 99 13.44 0.37 16.02
C PRO A 99 14.41 -0.78 15.73
N ALA A 100 14.83 -1.49 16.78
CA ALA A 100 15.74 -2.63 16.66
C ALA A 100 15.16 -3.74 15.77
N THR A 101 13.83 -3.90 15.78
CA THR A 101 13.09 -4.77 14.87
C THR A 101 12.01 -3.95 14.18
N ILE A 102 11.98 -4.01 12.85
CA ILE A 102 10.90 -3.44 12.04
C ILE A 102 9.94 -4.57 11.71
N ASP A 103 8.71 -4.50 12.21
CA ASP A 103 7.66 -5.48 11.88
C ASP A 103 7.25 -5.42 10.40
N GLY A 104 6.41 -6.36 9.97
CA GLY A 104 5.99 -6.49 8.58
C GLY A 104 5.21 -5.27 8.08
N GLU A 105 4.26 -4.77 8.87
CA GLU A 105 3.37 -3.67 8.49
C GLU A 105 4.14 -2.35 8.39
N LEU A 106 5.00 -2.07 9.38
CA LEU A 106 5.90 -0.92 9.36
C LEU A 106 6.87 -1.00 8.18
N ARG A 107 7.42 -2.19 7.87
CA ARG A 107 8.30 -2.39 6.71
C ARG A 107 7.57 -2.12 5.39
N CYS A 108 6.32 -2.55 5.25
CA CYS A 108 5.53 -2.28 4.05
C CYS A 108 5.27 -0.77 3.88
N LEU A 109 4.87 -0.08 4.95
CA LEU A 109 4.63 1.36 4.91
C LEU A 109 5.92 2.14 4.60
N ALA A 110 7.00 1.88 5.32
CA ALA A 110 8.30 2.50 5.07
C ALA A 110 8.84 2.18 3.68
N GLY A 111 8.61 0.95 3.19
CA GLY A 111 8.97 0.54 1.83
C GLY A 111 8.25 1.36 0.76
N ALA A 112 6.95 1.58 0.93
CA ALA A 112 6.18 2.44 0.04
C ALA A 112 6.71 3.88 0.05
N VAL A 113 6.99 4.46 1.23
CA VAL A 113 7.61 5.79 1.34
C VAL A 113 8.95 5.83 0.62
N TYR A 114 9.80 4.84 0.85
CA TYR A 114 11.14 4.78 0.26
C TYR A 114 11.10 4.71 -1.26
N PHE A 115 10.32 3.81 -1.84
CA PHE A 115 10.32 3.62 -3.29
C PHE A 115 9.54 4.70 -4.04
N GLU A 116 8.50 5.27 -3.46
CA GLU A 116 7.70 6.30 -4.12
C GLU A 116 8.25 7.72 -3.89
N SER A 117 8.97 7.96 -2.80
CA SER A 117 9.22 9.34 -2.35
C SER A 117 10.54 9.63 -1.64
N ARG A 118 11.52 8.71 -1.57
CA ARG A 118 12.83 8.99 -0.91
C ARG A 118 13.59 10.23 -1.44
N GLY A 119 13.25 10.71 -2.64
CA GLY A 119 13.83 11.92 -3.25
C GLY A 119 12.98 13.18 -3.06
N GLU A 120 11.80 13.07 -2.43
CA GLU A 120 10.89 14.17 -2.15
C GLU A 120 11.19 14.77 -0.76
N SER A 121 10.60 15.93 -0.46
CA SER A 121 10.73 16.55 0.87
C SER A 121 10.08 15.67 1.95
N LEU A 122 10.43 15.89 3.23
CA LEU A 122 9.82 15.16 4.35
C LEU A 122 8.28 15.27 4.37
N PRO A 123 7.67 16.45 4.11
CA PRO A 123 6.22 16.54 3.89
C PRO A 123 5.68 15.68 2.75
N GLY A 124 6.41 15.58 1.62
CA GLY A 124 6.03 14.75 0.49
C GLY A 124 6.05 13.26 0.83
N GLN A 125 7.10 12.81 1.52
CA GLN A 125 7.22 11.45 2.04
C GLN A 125 6.09 11.11 3.02
N LEU A 126 5.80 12.02 3.95
CA LEU A 126 4.73 11.86 4.92
C LEU A 126 3.34 11.80 4.25
N ALA A 127 3.13 12.56 3.17
CA ALA A 127 1.87 12.52 2.41
C ALA A 127 1.66 11.17 1.71
N VAL A 128 2.71 10.55 1.17
CA VAL A 128 2.64 9.18 0.61
C VAL A 128 2.28 8.17 1.70
N ALA A 129 2.94 8.24 2.87
CA ALA A 129 2.64 7.37 3.99
C ALA A 129 1.16 7.47 4.41
N HIS A 130 0.64 8.69 4.52
CA HIS A 130 -0.77 8.91 4.83
C HIS A 130 -1.73 8.36 3.77
N VAL A 131 -1.38 8.38 2.48
CA VAL A 131 -2.24 7.72 1.45
C VAL A 131 -2.37 6.23 1.74
N VAL A 132 -1.27 5.54 2.07
CA VAL A 132 -1.30 4.10 2.40
C VAL A 132 -2.18 3.84 3.63
N ILE A 133 -1.99 4.63 4.69
CA ILE A 133 -2.79 4.53 5.93
C ILE A 133 -4.28 4.82 5.65
N ASN A 134 -4.58 5.87 4.89
CA ASN A 134 -5.95 6.22 4.53
C ASN A 134 -6.62 5.12 3.72
N ARG A 135 -5.90 4.48 2.79
CA ARG A 135 -6.40 3.33 2.03
C ARG A 135 -6.78 2.20 2.97
N ALA A 136 -5.87 1.79 3.85
CA ALA A 136 -6.11 0.72 4.82
C ALA A 136 -7.34 0.99 5.72
N ARG A 137 -7.54 2.26 6.10
CA ARG A 137 -8.67 2.69 6.95
C ARG A 137 -9.98 2.95 6.20
N SER A 138 -9.97 3.00 4.86
CA SER A 138 -11.13 3.48 4.09
C SER A 138 -12.24 2.44 3.84
N GLY A 139 -11.99 1.16 4.08
CA GLY A 139 -12.86 0.05 3.67
C GLY A 139 -12.95 -0.17 2.15
N ARG A 140 -12.26 0.64 1.32
CA ARG A 140 -12.22 0.52 -0.15
C ARG A 140 -11.00 -0.23 -0.67
N PHE A 141 -10.01 -0.41 0.18
CA PHE A 141 -8.74 -1.08 -0.10
C PHE A 141 -8.52 -2.17 0.96
N PRO A 142 -7.53 -3.06 0.80
CA PRO A 142 -7.19 -4.03 1.84
C PRO A 142 -6.96 -3.36 3.20
N ALA A 143 -7.39 -4.02 4.28
CA ALA A 143 -7.40 -3.42 5.61
C ALA A 143 -6.01 -3.31 6.27
N SER A 144 -4.99 -3.99 5.74
CA SER A 144 -3.61 -3.93 6.22
C SER A 144 -2.71 -3.08 5.32
N LEU A 145 -1.66 -2.49 5.89
CA LEU A 145 -0.66 -1.71 5.17
C LEU A 145 0.05 -2.59 4.14
N CYS A 146 0.46 -3.81 4.53
CA CYS A 146 1.04 -4.74 3.56
C CYS A 146 0.06 -5.16 2.47
N GLY A 147 -1.23 -5.29 2.81
CA GLY A 147 -2.28 -5.58 1.83
C GLY A 147 -2.41 -4.46 0.80
N VAL A 148 -2.40 -3.19 1.23
CA VAL A 148 -2.42 -2.02 0.34
C VAL A 148 -1.17 -1.98 -0.54
N VAL A 149 0.01 -2.15 0.06
CA VAL A 149 1.29 -2.03 -0.65
C VAL A 149 1.45 -3.14 -1.68
N HIS A 150 1.11 -4.39 -1.34
CA HIS A 150 1.23 -5.52 -2.26
C HIS A 150 0.01 -5.70 -3.19
N GLN A 151 -0.99 -4.82 -3.10
CA GLN A 151 -2.13 -4.88 -4.00
C GLN A 151 -1.67 -4.71 -5.46
N LYS A 152 -2.14 -5.64 -6.31
CA LYS A 152 -1.72 -5.73 -7.71
C LYS A 152 -1.88 -4.38 -8.42
N ARG A 153 -0.80 -3.94 -9.09
CA ARG A 153 -0.73 -2.71 -9.91
C ARG A 153 -0.98 -1.40 -9.15
N GLN A 154 -0.91 -1.38 -7.82
CA GLN A 154 -1.04 -0.13 -7.07
C GLN A 154 0.27 0.65 -6.99
N PHE A 155 1.37 -0.06 -6.77
CA PHE A 155 2.71 0.52 -6.63
C PHE A 155 3.63 -0.10 -7.67
N SER A 156 4.33 0.74 -8.43
CA SER A 156 5.10 0.32 -9.61
C SER A 156 6.32 -0.54 -9.26
N PHE A 157 6.85 -0.38 -8.04
CA PHE A 157 7.98 -1.15 -7.54
C PHE A 157 7.60 -2.60 -7.18
N VAL A 158 6.32 -2.88 -6.89
CA VAL A 158 5.88 -4.24 -6.54
C VAL A 158 5.75 -5.09 -7.79
N ARG A 159 6.59 -6.13 -7.89
CA ARG A 159 6.63 -7.06 -9.02
C ARG A 159 6.31 -8.47 -8.52
N GLY A 160 5.34 -9.14 -9.17
CA GLY A 160 4.93 -10.49 -8.75
C GLY A 160 4.43 -10.57 -7.29
N GLY A 161 3.85 -9.48 -6.77
CA GLY A 161 3.39 -9.40 -5.38
C GLY A 161 4.51 -9.25 -4.34
N ARG A 162 5.75 -8.97 -4.77
CA ARG A 162 6.91 -8.80 -3.90
C ARG A 162 7.51 -7.41 -4.03
N MET A 163 7.90 -6.84 -2.90
CA MET A 163 8.68 -5.61 -2.84
C MET A 163 10.16 -5.91 -3.18
N PRO A 164 10.86 -5.03 -3.93
CA PRO A 164 12.29 -5.19 -4.19
C PRO A 164 13.12 -5.07 -2.92
N ALA A 165 14.38 -5.51 -2.98
CA ALA A 165 15.34 -5.31 -1.90
C ALA A 165 15.56 -3.82 -1.63
N ILE A 166 15.54 -3.45 -0.34
CA ILE A 166 15.79 -2.09 0.11
C ILE A 166 17.28 -1.95 0.41
N ARG A 167 17.86 -0.84 -0.04
CA ARG A 167 19.23 -0.47 0.33
C ARG A 167 19.19 0.28 1.66
N GLU A 168 19.72 -0.35 2.69
CA GLU A 168 19.88 0.25 4.02
C GLU A 168 20.76 1.50 3.96
N GLY A 169 20.49 2.45 4.87
CA GLY A 169 21.19 3.74 4.99
C GLY A 169 20.22 4.91 5.23
N ALA A 170 20.75 6.14 5.19
CA ALA A 170 20.02 7.34 5.65
C ALA A 170 18.63 7.55 5.02
N GLN A 171 18.46 7.27 3.72
CA GLN A 171 17.15 7.39 3.06
C GLN A 171 16.15 6.34 3.55
N TRP A 172 16.62 5.14 3.86
CA TRP A 172 15.78 4.10 4.46
C TRP A 172 15.44 4.43 5.91
N ASP A 173 16.42 4.89 6.69
CA ASP A 173 16.19 5.33 8.07
C ASP A 173 15.17 6.47 8.14
N THR A 174 15.28 7.43 7.20
CA THR A 174 14.29 8.51 7.03
C THR A 174 12.90 7.97 6.70
N ALA A 175 12.79 7.02 5.77
CA ALA A 175 11.50 6.44 5.40
C ALA A 175 10.86 5.68 6.58
N VAL A 176 11.66 4.99 7.39
CA VAL A 176 11.18 4.31 8.61
C VAL A 176 10.72 5.31 9.67
N ALA A 177 11.48 6.38 9.90
CA ALA A 177 11.08 7.47 10.79
C ALA A 177 9.77 8.14 10.33
N ILE A 178 9.64 8.46 9.05
CA ILE A 178 8.41 9.02 8.47
C ILE A 178 7.22 8.06 8.63
N ALA A 179 7.41 6.77 8.42
CA ALA A 179 6.36 5.77 8.61
C ALA A 179 5.87 5.72 10.07
N GLN A 180 6.79 5.76 11.05
CA GLN A 180 6.44 5.84 12.48
C GLN A 180 5.65 7.13 12.78
N ILE A 181 6.16 8.29 12.36
CA ILE A 181 5.49 9.60 12.54
C ILE A 181 4.07 9.61 11.96
N ALA A 182 3.88 8.99 10.79
CA ALA A 182 2.57 8.89 10.15
C ALA A 182 1.60 7.98 10.91
N LEU A 183 2.08 6.85 11.45
CA LEU A 183 1.28 5.91 12.24
C LEU A 183 0.84 6.53 13.56
N ASP A 184 1.75 7.22 14.22
CA ASP A 184 1.51 7.92 15.49
C ASP A 184 0.63 9.16 15.31
N GLY A 185 0.51 9.67 14.08
CA GLY A 185 -0.19 10.91 13.80
C GLY A 185 0.47 12.14 14.45
N SER A 186 1.77 12.06 14.73
CA SER A 186 2.53 13.06 15.50
C SER A 186 2.94 14.29 14.70
N TRP A 187 2.53 14.39 13.44
CA TRP A 187 2.75 15.57 12.60
C TRP A 187 1.56 15.88 11.69
N LYS A 188 1.42 17.15 11.29
CA LYS A 188 0.35 17.61 10.40
C LYS A 188 0.38 16.91 9.03
N ASN A 189 -0.79 16.49 8.55
CA ASN A 189 -0.97 15.93 7.22
C ASN A 189 -1.32 17.02 6.19
N HIS A 190 -0.47 17.21 5.18
CA HIS A 190 -0.66 18.19 4.11
C HIS A 190 -1.55 17.70 2.95
N ALA A 191 -1.96 16.43 2.95
CA ALA A 191 -2.89 15.84 2.00
C ALA A 191 -4.02 15.06 2.72
N PRO A 192 -4.84 15.73 3.55
CA PRO A 192 -5.80 15.07 4.43
C PRO A 192 -6.86 14.25 3.66
N GLY A 193 -6.93 12.96 3.98
CA GLY A 193 -7.83 11.99 3.37
C GLY A 193 -7.63 11.79 1.86
N ALA A 194 -6.41 12.05 1.36
CA ALA A 194 -6.02 11.60 0.03
C ALA A 194 -5.96 10.07 -0.03
N LEU A 195 -6.49 9.50 -1.11
CA LEU A 195 -6.48 8.06 -1.41
C LEU A 195 -5.70 7.74 -2.68
N PHE A 196 -5.35 8.74 -3.47
CA PHE A 196 -4.65 8.58 -4.74
C PHE A 196 -3.59 9.67 -4.89
N PHE A 197 -2.54 9.38 -5.62
CA PHE A 197 -1.59 10.37 -6.10
C PHE A 197 -1.03 9.96 -7.46
N HIS A 198 -0.46 10.91 -8.19
CA HIS A 198 0.38 10.64 -9.35
C HIS A 198 1.49 11.69 -9.45
N ALA A 199 2.55 11.36 -10.19
CA ALA A 199 3.61 12.32 -10.48
C ALA A 199 3.10 13.46 -11.36
N ARG A 200 3.56 14.70 -11.16
CA ARG A 200 3.10 15.91 -11.88
C ARG A 200 3.25 15.81 -13.40
N TYR A 201 4.23 15.03 -13.88
CA TYR A 201 4.48 14.82 -15.30
C TYR A 201 3.55 13.79 -15.95
N VAL A 202 2.64 13.16 -15.18
CA VAL A 202 1.63 12.23 -15.68
C VAL A 202 0.26 12.89 -15.68
N SER A 203 -0.54 12.65 -16.72
CA SER A 203 -1.90 13.19 -16.86
C SER A 203 -2.93 12.05 -16.99
N PRO A 204 -3.39 11.46 -15.87
CA PRO A 204 -4.41 10.41 -15.92
C PRO A 204 -5.79 11.01 -16.26
N GLY A 205 -6.60 10.27 -17.04
CA GLY A 205 -7.98 10.66 -17.39
C GLY A 205 -8.99 10.55 -16.24
N TRP A 206 -8.56 10.75 -14.98
CA TRP A 206 -9.41 10.59 -13.81
C TRP A 206 -10.26 11.84 -13.54
N ARG A 207 -11.47 11.62 -13.01
CA ARG A 207 -12.34 12.70 -12.50
C ARG A 207 -12.38 12.67 -10.97
N LYS A 208 -11.21 12.84 -10.34
CA LYS A 208 -11.05 12.83 -8.87
C LYS A 208 -10.87 14.25 -8.35
N THR A 209 -11.19 14.48 -7.08
CA THR A 209 -11.02 15.80 -6.46
C THR A 209 -9.58 15.98 -6.04
N ARG A 210 -8.89 17.00 -6.59
CA ARG A 210 -7.53 17.35 -6.18
C ARG A 210 -7.55 17.91 -4.75
N ILE A 211 -6.70 17.37 -3.89
CA ILE A 211 -6.57 17.77 -2.47
C ILE A 211 -5.36 18.68 -2.27
N ALA A 212 -4.21 18.29 -2.83
CA ALA A 212 -2.96 19.00 -2.65
C ALA A 212 -2.00 18.70 -3.81
N GLN A 213 -1.00 19.57 -3.96
CA GLN A 213 0.20 19.29 -4.73
C GLN A 213 1.38 19.53 -3.79
N ILE A 214 2.20 18.49 -3.58
CA ILE A 214 3.36 18.53 -2.69
C ILE A 214 4.52 17.94 -3.49
N ASP A 215 5.56 18.73 -3.68
CA ASP A 215 6.70 18.37 -4.52
C ASP A 215 6.23 17.81 -5.87
N ASN A 216 6.77 16.67 -6.31
CA ASN A 216 6.45 16.06 -7.58
C ASN A 216 5.13 15.27 -7.60
N HIS A 217 4.32 15.31 -6.54
CA HIS A 217 3.07 14.58 -6.44
C HIS A 217 1.83 15.47 -6.39
N ILE A 218 0.78 15.04 -7.08
CA ILE A 218 -0.57 15.59 -6.96
C ILE A 218 -1.45 14.56 -6.27
N PHE A 219 -2.10 14.94 -5.17
CA PHE A 219 -2.90 14.09 -4.31
C PHE A 219 -4.40 14.32 -4.52
N TYR A 220 -5.18 13.24 -4.41
CA TYR A 220 -6.61 13.25 -4.72
C TYR A 220 -7.45 12.42 -3.75
N ARG A 221 -8.75 12.75 -3.68
CA ARG A 221 -9.81 11.97 -3.04
C ARG A 221 -10.79 11.42 -4.09
#